data_AF-A0A9N9Q4R5-F1
#
_entry.id   AF-A0A9N9Q4R5-F1
#
_cell.length_a   1.000
_cell.length_b   1.000
_cell.length_c   1.000
_cell.angle_alpha   90.00
_cell.angle_beta   90.00
_cell.angle_gamma   90.00
#
_symmetry.space_group_name_H-M   'P 1'
#
loop_
_entity.id
_entity.type
_entity.pdbx_description
1 polymer ?
#
loop_
_entity_poly.entity_id
_entity_poly.type
_entity_poly.pdbx_seq_one_letter_code
_entity_poly.pdbx_strand_id
1 'polypeptide(L)'
;MIEGAYYIQELRNTTGSGFELLFDSTKAAYTQFIDIGDDHIGVRRMLFVSSSDKPDFEFASNLWWTRISILASTLEVKTDGLKVRQLAYNTKSSLNMGGSHRCSIRGSTAELVSLTSCQPQSNYPSSLRMQSFTCNSLHTIGYSACYTPDGTVAVYTHFQDTDMKFYQDFDDRSSIFTPVWIYMPIDTGEYITEISRMNGIEGPYTHHIGLVLSTNLRTAMLAAHIPPPYLQHFRIRRIYTPPKSTSQIFFNHWASLDYSQILLMGVDQAQPDRPILDYPQALTPLSNPPSSIFWYYSTCSLVNVIEITPCYNRRKQYLPIIGLLLRYRNGHQSCIGQYRLDWTSQPMKVIGNQMQVAFDNGENYGEILALNITVLKTIDTSHLFWTNIPWSGTLDWWFTDEHCRLSHVNSL
;
A
#
# COMPACT_ATOMS: atom_id res chain seq x y z
N MET A 1 -27.62 -12.53 -12.71
CA MET A 1 -26.14 -12.54 -12.69
C MET A 1 -25.66 -11.41 -13.58
N ILE A 2 -24.75 -10.58 -13.09
CA ILE A 2 -24.14 -9.46 -13.84
C ILE A 2 -22.64 -9.58 -13.61
N GLU A 3 -21.83 -9.55 -14.68
CA GLU A 3 -20.37 -9.71 -14.60
C GLU A 3 -19.91 -10.95 -13.79
N GLY A 4 -20.63 -12.07 -13.93
CA GLY A 4 -20.32 -13.31 -13.20
C GLY A 4 -20.68 -13.28 -11.71
N ALA A 5 -21.23 -12.18 -11.19
CA ALA A 5 -21.65 -12.04 -9.80
C ALA A 5 -23.18 -12.09 -9.62
N TYR A 6 -23.60 -12.61 -8.47
CA TYR A 6 -25.00 -12.58 -8.01
C TYR A 6 -25.24 -11.36 -7.13
N TYR A 7 -26.41 -10.75 -7.31
CA TYR A 7 -26.86 -9.54 -6.61
C TYR A 7 -28.21 -9.81 -5.97
N ILE A 8 -28.49 -9.12 -4.86
CA ILE A 8 -29.81 -9.15 -4.24
C ILE A 8 -30.78 -8.44 -5.18
N GLN A 9 -31.78 -9.17 -5.68
CA GLN A 9 -32.78 -8.62 -6.58
C GLN A 9 -33.80 -7.76 -5.84
N GLU A 10 -34.39 -8.32 -4.77
CA GLU A 10 -35.39 -7.66 -3.95
C GLU A 10 -35.41 -8.24 -2.53
N LEU A 11 -36.04 -7.52 -1.59
CA LEU A 11 -36.22 -7.93 -0.19
C LEU A 11 -37.71 -7.94 0.13
N ARG A 12 -38.18 -9.00 0.82
CA ARG A 12 -39.59 -9.17 1.20
C ARG A 12 -39.72 -9.73 2.61
N ASN A 13 -40.80 -9.37 3.29
CA ASN A 13 -41.15 -9.87 4.61
C ASN A 13 -42.08 -11.10 4.57
N THR A 14 -42.36 -11.62 3.37
CA THR A 14 -43.23 -12.79 3.16
C THR A 14 -42.43 -13.94 2.56
N THR A 15 -42.83 -15.17 2.88
CA THR A 15 -42.24 -16.37 2.29
C THR A 15 -42.74 -16.56 0.86
N GLY A 16 -41.87 -17.07 -0.02
CA GLY A 16 -42.20 -17.32 -1.42
C GLY A 16 -41.19 -18.26 -2.08
N SER A 17 -41.61 -18.95 -3.14
CA SER A 17 -40.73 -19.79 -3.94
C SER A 17 -39.66 -18.93 -4.64
N GLY A 18 -38.39 -19.34 -4.60
CA GLY A 18 -37.28 -18.62 -5.22
C GLY A 18 -36.61 -17.57 -4.33
N PHE A 19 -37.00 -17.47 -3.05
CA PHE A 19 -36.36 -16.59 -2.06
C PHE A 19 -35.54 -17.41 -1.06
N GLU A 20 -34.40 -16.86 -0.66
CA GLU A 20 -33.59 -17.37 0.44
C GLU A 20 -33.94 -16.62 1.74
N LEU A 21 -34.05 -17.36 2.84
CA LEU A 21 -34.32 -16.75 4.14
C LEU A 21 -33.08 -16.02 4.66
N LEU A 22 -33.14 -14.68 4.69
CA LEU A 22 -32.03 -13.85 5.20
C LEU A 22 -32.11 -13.59 6.71
N PHE A 23 -33.31 -13.57 7.28
CA PHE A 23 -33.53 -13.27 8.70
C PHE A 23 -34.75 -14.00 9.25
N ASP A 24 -34.56 -14.63 10.41
CA ASP A 24 -35.63 -15.25 11.18
C ASP A 24 -36.00 -14.34 12.35
N SER A 25 -37.26 -13.89 12.38
CA SER A 25 -37.75 -12.97 13.40
C SER A 25 -37.68 -13.54 14.82
N THR A 26 -37.62 -14.87 14.98
CA THR A 26 -37.40 -15.49 16.30
C THR A 26 -36.02 -15.16 16.88
N LYS A 27 -35.05 -14.79 16.04
CA LYS A 27 -33.70 -14.38 16.44
C LYS A 27 -33.57 -12.88 16.69
N ALA A 28 -34.64 -12.10 16.52
CA ALA A 28 -34.62 -10.64 16.65
C ALA A 28 -34.12 -10.15 18.01
N ALA A 29 -34.35 -10.91 19.08
CA ALA A 29 -33.84 -10.57 20.41
C ALA A 29 -32.30 -10.56 20.51
N TYR A 30 -31.61 -11.25 19.60
CA TYR A 30 -30.15 -11.42 19.59
C TYR A 30 -29.48 -10.66 18.45
N THR A 31 -30.25 -10.07 17.53
CA THR A 31 -29.73 -9.36 16.36
C THR A 31 -29.77 -7.86 16.59
N GLN A 32 -28.60 -7.23 16.47
CA GLN A 32 -28.44 -5.79 16.73
C GLN A 32 -28.03 -5.02 15.47
N PHE A 33 -27.42 -5.70 14.50
CA PHE A 33 -26.85 -5.07 13.32
C PHE A 33 -27.15 -5.83 12.03
N ILE A 34 -27.04 -5.12 10.90
CA ILE A 34 -27.04 -5.66 9.55
C ILE A 34 -25.70 -5.32 8.92
N ASP A 35 -24.95 -6.34 8.49
CA ASP A 35 -23.76 -6.19 7.66
C ASP A 35 -24.16 -6.32 6.19
N ILE A 36 -23.86 -5.29 5.41
CA ILE A 36 -24.19 -5.19 3.99
C ILE A 36 -22.90 -5.23 3.19
N GLY A 37 -22.76 -6.20 2.31
CA GLY A 37 -21.64 -6.32 1.38
C GLY A 37 -22.06 -5.89 -0.03
N ASP A 38 -21.48 -4.82 -0.53
CA ASP A 38 -21.73 -4.28 -1.87
C ASP A 38 -20.43 -4.11 -2.68
N ASP A 39 -20.57 -4.09 -4.00
CA ASP A 39 -19.50 -3.71 -4.92
C ASP A 39 -19.89 -2.47 -5.75
N HIS A 40 -19.14 -2.16 -6.80
CA HIS A 40 -19.41 -1.02 -7.67
C HIS A 40 -20.76 -1.13 -8.45
N ILE A 41 -21.35 -2.33 -8.53
CA ILE A 41 -22.59 -2.64 -9.24
C ILE A 41 -23.79 -2.73 -8.30
N GLY A 42 -23.61 -3.11 -7.03
CA GLY A 42 -24.72 -3.10 -6.08
C GLY A 42 -24.55 -4.06 -4.92
N VAL A 43 -25.65 -4.27 -4.19
CA VAL A 43 -25.65 -5.10 -2.98
C VAL A 43 -25.63 -6.57 -3.35
N ARG A 44 -24.66 -7.29 -2.80
CA ARG A 44 -24.44 -8.72 -3.07
C ARG A 44 -24.75 -9.59 -1.88
N ARG A 45 -24.54 -9.09 -0.66
CA ARG A 45 -24.84 -9.83 0.57
C ARG A 45 -25.42 -8.93 1.65
N MET A 46 -26.28 -9.53 2.46
CA MET A 46 -26.84 -8.95 3.67
C MET A 46 -26.82 -10.02 4.76
N LEU A 47 -26.29 -9.67 5.93
CA LEU A 47 -26.16 -10.57 7.07
C LEU A 47 -26.70 -9.90 8.33
N PHE A 48 -27.55 -10.60 9.06
CA PHE A 48 -28.10 -10.14 10.33
C PHE A 48 -27.23 -10.67 11.47
N VAL A 49 -26.63 -9.76 12.25
CA VAL A 49 -25.58 -10.09 13.22
C VAL A 49 -25.83 -9.46 14.59
N SER A 50 -25.23 -10.08 15.60
CA SER A 50 -25.12 -9.67 16.99
C SER A 50 -23.83 -8.87 17.23
N SER A 51 -23.71 -8.19 18.37
CA SER A 51 -22.45 -7.56 18.79
C SER A 51 -21.30 -8.55 19.01
N SER A 52 -21.61 -9.81 19.33
CA SER A 52 -20.62 -10.87 19.55
C SER A 52 -20.05 -11.48 18.27
N ASP A 53 -20.64 -11.19 17.10
CA ASP A 53 -20.17 -11.73 15.84
C ASP A 53 -18.83 -11.11 15.45
N LYS A 54 -17.81 -11.98 15.34
CA LYS A 54 -16.44 -11.57 15.02
C LYS A 54 -16.37 -10.99 13.60
N PRO A 55 -15.45 -10.03 13.39
CA PRO A 55 -15.05 -9.64 12.06
C PRO A 55 -14.66 -10.89 11.27
N ASP A 56 -15.23 -11.01 10.08
CA ASP A 56 -14.87 -12.10 9.19
C ASP A 56 -13.76 -11.59 8.27
N PHE A 57 -12.59 -12.20 8.43
CA PHE A 57 -11.40 -11.89 7.65
C PHE A 57 -11.30 -12.77 6.40
N GLU A 58 -12.25 -13.69 6.16
CA GLU A 58 -12.29 -14.42 4.90
C GLU A 58 -12.49 -13.43 3.75
N PHE A 59 -11.45 -13.37 2.91
CA PHE A 59 -11.32 -12.52 1.74
C PHE A 59 -12.50 -12.73 0.77
N ALA A 60 -13.60 -12.03 0.98
CA ALA A 60 -14.51 -11.72 -0.12
C ALA A 60 -13.87 -10.57 -0.91
N SER A 61 -12.93 -10.92 -1.79
CA SER A 61 -11.99 -10.05 -2.52
C SER A 61 -12.59 -8.91 -3.37
N ASN A 62 -13.88 -8.61 -3.23
CA ASN A 62 -14.63 -7.73 -4.13
C ASN A 62 -15.76 -6.98 -3.43
N LEU A 63 -15.96 -7.16 -2.12
CA LEU A 63 -17.06 -6.52 -1.39
C LEU A 63 -16.53 -5.47 -0.42
N TRP A 64 -17.25 -4.37 -0.30
CA TRP A 64 -17.14 -3.47 0.82
C TRP A 64 -18.33 -3.64 1.74
N TRP A 65 -18.03 -3.72 3.04
CA TRP A 65 -18.95 -4.01 4.11
C TRP A 65 -19.32 -2.75 4.89
N THR A 66 -20.61 -2.57 5.13
CA THR A 66 -21.18 -1.51 5.96
C THR A 66 -22.02 -2.15 7.05
N ARG A 67 -21.81 -1.76 8.30
CA ARG A 67 -22.56 -2.25 9.46
C ARG A 67 -23.58 -1.21 9.91
N ILE A 68 -24.84 -1.58 9.96
CA ILE A 68 -25.95 -0.70 10.33
C ILE A 68 -26.65 -1.24 11.58
N SER A 69 -27.01 -0.38 12.54
CA SER A 69 -27.80 -0.76 13.71
C SER A 69 -29.29 -0.91 13.36
N ILE A 70 -29.91 -1.99 13.84
CA ILE A 70 -31.33 -2.32 13.64
C ILE A 70 -32.24 -1.54 14.60
N LEU A 71 -31.68 -0.97 15.67
CA LEU A 71 -32.41 -0.61 16.89
C LEU A 71 -33.47 0.50 16.76
N ALA A 72 -33.67 1.16 15.61
CA ALA A 72 -34.72 2.20 15.50
C ALA A 72 -35.19 2.60 14.08
N SER A 73 -34.97 1.81 13.02
CA SER A 73 -35.12 2.32 11.64
C SER A 73 -35.94 1.44 10.69
N THR A 74 -36.68 2.11 9.80
CA THR A 74 -37.09 1.55 8.51
C THR A 74 -35.90 1.53 7.57
N LEU A 75 -35.66 0.38 6.93
CA LEU A 75 -34.67 0.22 5.88
C LEU A 75 -35.26 0.68 4.55
N GLU A 76 -34.68 1.72 3.95
CA GLU A 76 -35.02 2.17 2.62
C GLU A 76 -34.14 1.45 1.60
N VAL A 77 -34.78 0.81 0.62
CA VAL A 77 -34.10 0.05 -0.43
C VAL A 77 -34.15 0.86 -1.72
N LYS A 78 -32.99 1.23 -2.26
CA LYS A 78 -32.89 1.80 -3.61
C LYS A 78 -32.58 0.69 -4.60
N THR A 79 -33.43 0.57 -5.61
CA THR A 79 -33.32 -0.40 -6.69
C THR A 79 -33.26 0.31 -8.04
N ASP A 80 -32.58 -0.31 -9.01
CA ASP A 80 -32.64 0.10 -10.42
C ASP A 80 -33.70 -0.69 -11.22
N GLY A 81 -34.56 -1.43 -10.52
CA GLY A 81 -35.58 -2.32 -11.11
C GLY A 81 -35.06 -3.75 -11.39
N LEU A 82 -33.74 -3.96 -11.41
CA LEU A 82 -33.13 -5.28 -11.61
C LEU A 82 -32.48 -5.82 -10.33
N LYS A 83 -31.96 -4.93 -9.48
CA LYS A 83 -31.26 -5.28 -8.24
C LYS A 83 -31.26 -4.15 -7.23
N VAL A 84 -31.00 -4.51 -5.99
CA VAL A 84 -30.72 -3.58 -4.91
C VAL A 84 -29.37 -2.90 -5.15
N ARG A 85 -29.41 -1.58 -5.34
CA ARG A 85 -28.24 -0.72 -5.56
C ARG A 85 -27.67 -0.18 -4.26
N GLN A 86 -28.54 0.17 -3.33
CA GLN A 86 -28.14 0.79 -2.07
C GLN A 86 -29.22 0.54 -1.03
N LEU A 87 -28.77 0.44 0.22
CA LEU A 87 -29.62 0.43 1.40
C LEU A 87 -29.34 1.71 2.18
N ALA A 88 -30.40 2.45 2.50
CA ALA A 88 -30.36 3.61 3.37
C ALA A 88 -31.20 3.32 4.62
N TYR A 89 -30.89 3.99 5.72
CA TYR A 89 -31.67 3.86 6.94
C TYR A 89 -32.16 5.24 7.37
N ASN A 90 -33.40 5.29 7.84
CA ASN A 90 -33.99 6.51 8.37
C ASN A 90 -33.97 6.43 9.91
N THR A 91 -32.99 7.07 10.55
CA THR A 91 -32.97 7.22 12.01
C THR A 91 -33.78 8.44 12.41
N LYS A 92 -34.92 8.22 13.08
CA LYS A 92 -35.69 9.32 13.72
C LYS A 92 -34.96 9.94 14.92
N SER A 93 -33.85 9.35 15.38
CA SER A 93 -33.05 9.84 16.49
C SER A 93 -31.68 10.33 15.99
N SER A 94 -31.45 11.62 16.14
CA SER A 94 -30.17 12.33 15.99
C SER A 94 -29.15 11.95 17.07
N LEU A 95 -28.92 10.65 17.30
CA LEU A 95 -27.74 10.20 18.01
C LEU A 95 -26.66 10.04 16.95
N ASN A 96 -25.61 10.85 17.08
CA ASN A 96 -24.39 10.83 16.26
C ASN A 96 -23.75 9.43 16.32
N MET A 97 -24.29 8.49 15.55
CA MET A 97 -23.61 7.28 15.14
C MET A 97 -22.70 7.74 14.00
N GLY A 98 -21.39 7.77 14.25
CA GLY A 98 -20.39 8.11 13.23
C GLY A 98 -20.75 7.40 11.92
N GLY A 99 -20.67 8.13 10.81
CA GLY A 99 -21.15 7.65 9.52
C GLY A 99 -20.75 6.19 9.24
N SER A 100 -21.66 5.38 8.72
CA SER A 100 -21.23 4.02 8.37
C SER A 100 -20.33 4.08 7.13
N HIS A 101 -19.06 3.76 7.30
CA HIS A 101 -18.14 3.56 6.18
C HIS A 101 -18.29 2.19 5.55
N ARG A 102 -17.73 2.05 4.34
CA ARG A 102 -17.60 0.79 3.62
C ARG A 102 -16.19 0.25 3.80
N CYS A 103 -16.02 -0.80 4.58
CA CYS A 103 -14.72 -1.42 4.84
C CYS A 103 -14.56 -2.73 4.08
N SER A 104 -13.36 -3.03 3.58
CA SER A 104 -13.05 -4.34 2.99
C SER A 104 -13.24 -5.53 3.95
N ILE A 105 -13.30 -5.27 5.27
CA ILE A 105 -13.51 -6.29 6.31
C ILE A 105 -14.88 -6.07 6.97
N ARG A 106 -15.63 -7.16 7.09
CA ARG A 106 -16.96 -7.19 7.71
C ARG A 106 -16.85 -6.86 9.20
N GLY A 107 -17.68 -5.92 9.68
CA GLY A 107 -17.81 -5.63 11.11
C GLY A 107 -16.65 -4.85 11.73
N SER A 108 -15.82 -4.19 10.91
CA SER A 108 -14.76 -3.31 11.40
C SER A 108 -15.33 -2.15 12.23
N THR A 109 -14.70 -1.89 13.38
CA THR A 109 -14.98 -0.75 14.27
C THR A 109 -13.82 0.25 14.28
N ALA A 110 -12.98 0.23 13.26
CA ALA A 110 -11.78 1.05 13.19
C ALA A 110 -12.12 2.55 13.28
N GLU A 111 -11.37 3.26 14.12
CA GLU A 111 -11.40 4.71 14.21
C GLU A 111 -10.65 5.31 13.03
N LEU A 112 -11.28 6.24 12.30
CA LEU A 112 -10.64 6.90 11.17
C LEU A 112 -9.85 8.12 11.63
N VAL A 113 -8.60 8.19 11.19
CA VAL A 113 -7.67 9.28 11.42
C VAL A 113 -7.39 9.96 10.08
N SER A 114 -7.48 11.29 10.07
CA SER A 114 -7.03 12.09 8.93
C SER A 114 -5.51 12.15 8.90
N LEU A 115 -4.94 11.74 7.77
CA LEU A 115 -3.51 11.91 7.51
C LEU A 115 -3.14 13.36 7.20
N THR A 116 -4.09 14.29 7.08
CA THR A 116 -3.79 15.72 6.94
C THR A 116 -3.72 16.42 8.29
N SER A 117 -4.64 16.11 9.21
CA SER A 117 -4.68 16.74 10.54
C SER A 117 -4.04 15.93 11.66
N CYS A 118 -3.77 14.63 11.46
CA CYS A 118 -3.46 13.68 12.55
C CYS A 118 -4.56 13.53 13.60
N GLN A 119 -5.81 13.89 13.27
CA GLN A 119 -6.92 13.84 14.22
C GLN A 119 -7.97 12.83 13.79
N PRO A 120 -8.71 12.25 14.76
CA PRO A 120 -9.92 11.47 14.47
C PRO A 120 -10.90 12.27 13.59
N GLN A 121 -11.48 11.61 12.59
CA GLN A 121 -12.43 12.21 11.66
C GLN A 121 -13.72 11.39 11.62
N SER A 122 -14.84 12.06 11.89
CA SER A 122 -16.18 11.46 11.93
C SER A 122 -17.08 11.88 10.76
N ASN A 123 -16.64 12.82 9.92
CA ASN A 123 -17.38 13.30 8.76
C ASN A 123 -16.65 12.97 7.46
N TYR A 124 -17.33 12.30 6.54
CA TYR A 124 -16.76 11.75 5.31
C TYR A 124 -17.88 11.46 4.31
N PRO A 125 -17.55 11.39 3.01
CA PRO A 125 -18.55 11.10 2.00
C PRO A 125 -19.12 9.69 2.18
N SER A 126 -20.41 9.53 1.86
CA SER A 126 -21.10 8.24 1.88
C SER A 126 -20.55 7.23 0.87
N SER A 127 -19.76 7.71 -0.11
CA SER A 127 -19.02 6.91 -1.08
C SER A 127 -17.66 6.42 -0.56
N LEU A 128 -17.27 6.74 0.69
CA LEU A 128 -15.97 6.34 1.21
C LEU A 128 -15.85 4.82 1.30
N ARG A 129 -14.93 4.26 0.51
CA ARG A 129 -14.52 2.86 0.58
C ARG A 129 -13.14 2.77 1.20
N MET A 130 -12.96 1.83 2.12
CA MET A 130 -11.71 1.55 2.81
C MET A 130 -11.16 0.20 2.36
N GLN A 131 -9.94 0.21 1.85
CA GLN A 131 -9.11 -0.98 1.70
C GLN A 131 -8.38 -1.29 3.00
N SER A 132 -7.77 -2.47 3.10
CA SER A 132 -6.96 -2.84 4.24
C SER A 132 -5.72 -3.61 3.82
N PHE A 133 -4.71 -3.58 4.69
CA PHE A 133 -3.57 -4.49 4.63
C PHE A 133 -3.35 -5.12 6.00
N THR A 134 -2.83 -6.35 5.99
CA THR A 134 -2.54 -7.11 7.19
C THR A 134 -1.17 -6.75 7.73
N CYS A 135 -1.16 -6.14 8.92
CA CYS A 135 0.04 -5.70 9.60
C CYS A 135 0.49 -6.77 10.60
N ASN A 136 1.80 -7.06 10.62
CA ASN A 136 2.46 -7.93 11.61
C ASN A 136 1.89 -9.35 11.71
N SER A 137 1.48 -9.93 10.59
CA SER A 137 1.16 -11.36 10.54
C SER A 137 2.43 -12.22 10.57
N LEU A 138 2.36 -13.40 11.19
CA LEU A 138 3.51 -14.29 11.42
C LEU A 138 4.22 -14.71 10.12
N HIS A 139 3.52 -14.66 9.00
CA HIS A 139 4.02 -15.11 7.69
C HIS A 139 4.20 -13.96 6.69
N THR A 140 4.15 -12.71 7.15
CA THR A 140 4.40 -11.56 6.28
C THR A 140 5.84 -11.59 5.79
N ILE A 141 6.02 -11.59 4.47
CA ILE A 141 7.35 -11.56 3.82
C ILE A 141 7.75 -10.15 3.38
N GLY A 142 6.80 -9.21 3.34
CA GLY A 142 7.05 -7.83 2.97
C GLY A 142 5.78 -7.00 2.79
N TYR A 143 5.98 -5.73 2.47
CA TYR A 143 4.92 -4.79 2.13
C TYR A 143 5.28 -4.06 0.83
N SER A 144 4.32 -3.88 -0.07
CA SER A 144 4.46 -2.99 -1.23
C SER A 144 3.60 -1.76 -1.06
N ALA A 145 4.13 -0.61 -1.42
CA ALA A 145 3.38 0.63 -1.52
C ALA A 145 3.39 1.12 -2.96
N CYS A 146 2.21 1.53 -3.44
CA CYS A 146 2.04 2.23 -4.70
C CYS A 146 2.07 3.73 -4.41
N TYR A 147 2.90 4.46 -5.13
CA TYR A 147 3.08 5.89 -4.99
C TYR A 147 2.92 6.56 -6.36
N THR A 148 2.23 7.70 -6.36
CA THR A 148 2.02 8.57 -7.52
C THR A 148 2.56 9.96 -7.17
N PRO A 149 2.73 10.88 -8.14
CA PRO A 149 3.12 12.24 -7.83
C PRO A 149 2.26 12.90 -6.74
N ASP A 150 0.98 12.54 -6.63
CA ASP A 150 0.05 13.07 -5.62
C ASP A 150 0.28 12.50 -4.21
N GLY A 151 0.84 11.31 -4.08
CA GLY A 151 1.11 10.67 -2.78
C GLY A 151 1.02 9.15 -2.80
N THR A 152 1.01 8.55 -1.61
CA THR A 152 0.81 7.09 -1.47
C THR A 152 -0.65 6.75 -1.76
N VAL A 153 -0.92 5.77 -2.63
CA VAL A 153 -2.29 5.44 -3.07
C VAL A 153 -2.79 4.08 -2.61
N ALA A 154 -1.87 3.15 -2.32
CA ALA A 154 -2.20 1.84 -1.81
C ALA A 154 -1.01 1.21 -1.08
N VAL A 155 -1.31 0.33 -0.12
CA VAL A 155 -0.34 -0.52 0.56
C VAL A 155 -0.86 -1.95 0.55
N TYR A 156 0.00 -2.90 0.24
CA TYR A 156 -0.31 -4.34 0.17
C TYR A 156 0.66 -5.14 1.04
N THR A 157 0.11 -6.13 1.75
CA THR A 157 0.90 -7.12 2.49
C THR A 157 1.20 -8.31 1.60
N HIS A 158 2.43 -8.80 1.69
CA HIS A 158 2.88 -9.98 0.97
C HIS A 158 3.03 -11.18 1.90
N PHE A 159 2.51 -12.31 1.42
CA PHE A 159 2.68 -13.66 1.90
C PHE A 159 3.23 -14.51 0.75
N GLN A 160 3.61 -15.76 1.03
CA GLN A 160 4.16 -16.65 0.01
C GLN A 160 3.25 -16.84 -1.22
N ASP A 161 1.93 -16.88 -1.01
CA ASP A 161 0.93 -17.14 -2.05
C ASP A 161 0.05 -15.90 -2.37
N THR A 162 0.57 -14.69 -2.12
CA THR A 162 -0.18 -13.46 -2.42
C THR A 162 -0.53 -13.35 -3.91
N ASP A 163 -1.81 -13.10 -4.22
CA ASP A 163 -2.24 -12.77 -5.58
C ASP A 163 -1.71 -11.37 -5.96
N MET A 164 -0.93 -11.31 -7.03
CA MET A 164 -0.25 -10.11 -7.51
C MET A 164 -1.07 -9.34 -8.57
N LYS A 165 -2.30 -9.75 -8.87
CA LYS A 165 -3.16 -9.08 -9.88
C LYS A 165 -3.42 -7.61 -9.58
N PHE A 166 -3.35 -7.19 -8.31
CA PHE A 166 -3.52 -5.78 -7.97
C PHE A 166 -2.51 -4.87 -8.68
N TYR A 167 -1.33 -5.37 -9.09
CA TYR A 167 -0.40 -4.56 -9.89
C TYR A 167 -0.98 -4.21 -11.28
N GLN A 168 -1.73 -5.13 -11.89
CA GLN A 168 -2.34 -4.96 -13.21
C GLN A 168 -3.46 -3.90 -13.16
N ASP A 169 -4.20 -3.82 -12.05
CA ASP A 169 -5.22 -2.79 -11.84
C ASP A 169 -4.67 -1.36 -11.97
N PHE A 170 -3.37 -1.17 -11.67
CA PHE A 170 -2.68 0.11 -11.83
C PHE A 170 -2.00 0.25 -13.20
N ASP A 171 -1.67 -0.84 -13.87
CA ASP A 171 -1.14 -0.82 -15.25
C ASP A 171 -2.22 -0.36 -16.23
N ASP A 172 -3.43 -0.91 -16.15
CA ASP A 172 -4.54 -0.62 -17.07
C ASP A 172 -5.07 0.82 -16.94
N ARG A 173 -4.74 1.51 -15.85
CA ARG A 173 -5.24 2.85 -15.51
C ARG A 173 -4.19 3.95 -15.70
N SER A 174 -2.96 3.62 -16.10
CA SER A 174 -1.81 4.53 -16.04
C SER A 174 -1.75 5.58 -17.17
N SER A 175 -2.88 5.95 -17.79
CA SER A 175 -2.88 6.90 -18.92
C SER A 175 -2.47 8.33 -18.55
N ILE A 176 -2.36 8.65 -17.25
CA ILE A 176 -2.04 9.99 -16.74
C ILE A 176 -0.69 10.02 -15.99
N PHE A 177 -0.29 8.94 -15.31
CA PHE A 177 0.99 8.86 -14.58
C PHE A 177 1.44 7.41 -14.39
N THR A 178 2.77 7.21 -14.36
CA THR A 178 3.41 5.93 -14.09
C THR A 178 3.55 5.73 -12.57
N PRO A 179 2.83 4.77 -11.95
CA PRO A 179 2.98 4.53 -10.52
C PRO A 179 4.36 3.95 -10.20
N VAL A 180 4.96 4.43 -9.11
CA VAL A 180 6.18 3.90 -8.53
C VAL A 180 5.81 2.92 -7.41
N TRP A 181 6.48 1.77 -7.41
CA TRP A 181 6.26 0.71 -6.44
C TRP A 181 7.49 0.55 -5.57
N ILE A 182 7.31 0.69 -4.26
CA ILE A 182 8.37 0.48 -3.27
C ILE A 182 8.04 -0.80 -2.51
N TYR A 183 8.98 -1.73 -2.46
CA TYR A 183 8.85 -2.97 -1.71
C TYR A 183 9.77 -2.93 -0.48
N MET A 184 9.20 -3.18 0.69
CA MET A 184 9.92 -3.36 1.94
C MET A 184 9.82 -4.83 2.34
N PRO A 185 10.88 -5.64 2.14
CA PRO A 185 10.90 -7.01 2.67
C PRO A 185 10.80 -6.98 4.20
N ILE A 186 10.39 -8.10 4.80
CA ILE A 186 10.31 -8.30 6.25
C ILE A 186 11.12 -9.53 6.62
N ASP A 187 12.08 -9.36 7.52
CA ASP A 187 12.90 -10.45 8.03
C ASP A 187 12.12 -11.31 9.04
N THR A 188 12.63 -12.51 9.31
CA THR A 188 12.06 -13.38 10.34
C THR A 188 12.13 -12.69 11.71
N GLY A 189 10.97 -12.49 12.34
CA GLY A 189 10.85 -11.83 13.64
C GLY A 189 10.90 -10.30 13.57
N GLU A 190 11.00 -9.72 12.37
CA GLU A 190 10.80 -8.30 12.14
C GLU A 190 9.30 -7.98 12.13
N TYR A 191 8.92 -6.86 12.75
CA TYR A 191 7.55 -6.38 12.77
C TYR A 191 7.52 -4.86 12.79
N ILE A 192 6.49 -4.27 12.19
CA ILE A 192 6.23 -2.84 12.21
C ILE A 192 5.98 -2.43 13.66
N THR A 193 6.73 -1.45 14.13
CA THR A 193 6.59 -0.82 15.45
C THR A 193 5.86 0.52 15.34
N GLU A 194 5.88 1.14 14.16
CA GLU A 194 5.32 2.47 13.96
C GLU A 194 4.91 2.70 12.50
N ILE A 195 3.77 3.38 12.33
CA ILE A 195 3.36 3.96 11.06
C ILE A 195 3.23 5.47 11.26
N SER A 196 3.99 6.20 10.46
CA SER A 196 4.07 7.65 10.48
C SER A 196 3.68 8.21 9.12
N ARG A 197 3.08 9.39 9.11
CA ARG A 197 2.93 10.18 7.89
C ARG A 197 4.12 11.11 7.72
N MET A 198 4.45 11.43 6.48
CA MET A 198 5.27 12.56 6.09
C MET A 198 4.42 13.49 5.24
N ASN A 199 4.24 14.73 5.65
CA ASN A 199 3.43 15.70 4.92
C ASN A 199 4.15 17.04 4.77
N GLY A 200 3.91 17.73 3.66
CA GLY A 200 4.30 19.13 3.51
C GLY A 200 3.46 20.01 4.44
N ILE A 201 4.06 21.05 5.01
CA ILE A 201 3.39 22.04 5.88
C ILE A 201 3.17 23.38 5.20
N GLU A 202 3.81 23.64 4.06
CA GLU A 202 3.74 24.92 3.35
C GLU A 202 3.80 24.76 1.82
N GLY A 203 3.21 25.74 1.12
CA GLY A 203 3.31 25.86 -0.33
C GLY A 203 2.58 24.75 -1.12
N PRO A 204 3.05 24.40 -2.33
CA PRO A 204 2.42 23.37 -3.16
C PRO A 204 2.51 21.97 -2.56
N TYR A 205 3.31 21.79 -1.50
CA TYR A 205 3.61 20.47 -0.92
C TYR A 205 2.61 20.02 0.16
N THR A 206 1.68 20.89 0.57
CA THR A 206 0.74 20.65 1.69
C THR A 206 -0.16 19.43 1.50
N HIS A 207 -0.37 19.01 0.26
CA HIS A 207 -1.22 17.89 -0.09
C HIS A 207 -0.46 16.60 -0.35
N HIS A 208 0.87 16.58 -0.36
CA HIS A 208 1.63 15.34 -0.59
C HIS A 208 1.77 14.56 0.71
N ILE A 209 1.23 13.34 0.73
CA ILE A 209 1.32 12.43 1.88
C ILE A 209 2.16 11.20 1.53
N GLY A 210 3.29 11.09 2.21
CA GLY A 210 4.13 9.89 2.27
C GLY A 210 3.84 9.07 3.52
N LEU A 211 4.07 7.76 3.45
CA LEU A 211 4.08 6.89 4.63
C LEU A 211 5.51 6.52 5.01
N VAL A 212 5.77 6.47 6.32
CA VAL A 212 7.03 5.99 6.89
C VAL A 212 6.68 4.80 7.78
N LEU A 213 7.27 3.65 7.47
CA LEU A 213 7.13 2.43 8.25
C LEU A 213 8.42 2.21 9.04
N SER A 214 8.32 2.20 10.37
CA SER A 214 9.43 1.75 11.21
C SER A 214 9.13 0.37 11.75
N THR A 215 10.14 -0.48 11.72
CA THR A 215 10.13 -1.81 12.31
C THR A 215 11.02 -1.83 13.55
N ASN A 216 11.11 -2.98 14.21
CA ASN A 216 12.09 -3.20 15.27
C ASN A 216 13.54 -3.28 14.75
N LEU A 217 13.78 -3.27 13.43
CA LEU A 217 15.11 -3.39 12.83
C LEU A 217 15.50 -2.20 11.94
N ARG A 218 14.54 -1.53 11.28
CA ARG A 218 14.82 -0.48 10.28
C ARG A 218 13.66 0.51 10.13
N THR A 219 13.89 1.55 9.36
CA THR A 219 12.86 2.48 8.90
C THR A 219 12.89 2.54 7.38
N ALA A 220 11.72 2.46 6.74
CA ALA A 220 11.55 2.62 5.30
C ALA A 220 10.60 3.78 5.00
N MET A 221 10.94 4.55 3.97
CA MET A 221 10.09 5.61 3.44
C MET A 221 9.38 5.11 2.19
N LEU A 222 8.06 5.24 2.20
CA LEU A 222 7.18 4.92 1.07
C LEU A 222 6.73 6.24 0.44
N ALA A 223 7.69 7.05 0.01
CA ALA A 223 7.44 8.38 -0.55
C ALA A 223 8.58 8.84 -1.46
N ALA A 224 8.33 9.89 -2.25
CA ALA A 224 9.39 10.61 -2.95
C ALA A 224 10.41 11.17 -1.95
N HIS A 225 11.68 11.24 -2.37
CA HIS A 225 12.70 11.89 -1.58
C HIS A 225 12.50 13.40 -1.57
N ILE A 226 12.69 14.01 -0.40
CA ILE A 226 12.63 15.46 -0.21
C ILE A 226 14.06 15.96 -0.01
N PRO A 227 14.69 16.57 -1.03
CA PRO A 227 16.06 17.04 -0.89
C PRO A 227 16.14 18.28 0.01
N PRO A 228 17.25 18.51 0.72
CA PRO A 228 17.53 19.81 1.31
C PRO A 228 17.51 20.93 0.25
N PRO A 229 17.06 22.16 0.58
CA PRO A 229 16.56 22.61 1.89
C PRO A 229 15.07 22.29 2.13
N TYR A 230 14.37 21.63 1.20
CA TYR A 230 12.92 21.47 1.27
C TYR A 230 12.43 20.65 2.46
N LEU A 231 13.30 19.82 3.07
CA LEU A 231 13.01 19.08 4.31
C LEU A 231 12.41 19.94 5.42
N GLN A 232 12.80 21.22 5.50
CA GLN A 232 12.26 22.15 6.51
C GLN A 232 10.74 22.38 6.37
N HIS A 233 10.18 22.16 5.17
CA HIS A 233 8.75 22.28 4.87
C HIS A 233 8.00 20.96 5.00
N PHE A 234 8.62 19.90 5.52
CA PHE A 234 7.96 18.62 5.78
C PHE A 234 7.99 18.28 7.27
N ARG A 235 6.96 17.55 7.73
CA ARG A 235 6.89 17.03 9.09
C ARG A 235 6.58 15.54 9.05
N ILE A 236 7.28 14.79 9.89
CA ILE A 236 6.97 13.40 10.16
C ILE A 236 6.20 13.34 11.47
N ARG A 237 5.06 12.67 11.43
CA ARG A 237 4.21 12.46 12.62
C ARG A 237 3.71 11.04 12.68
N ARG A 238 3.81 10.45 13.86
CA ARG A 238 3.24 9.13 14.15
C ARG A 238 1.73 9.16 14.02
N ILE A 239 1.19 8.17 13.32
CA ILE A 239 -0.24 7.92 13.19
C ILE A 239 -0.65 6.77 14.09
N TYR A 240 0.14 5.69 14.08
CA TYR A 240 -0.24 4.45 14.74
C TYR A 240 0.96 3.63 15.20
N THR A 241 0.76 2.91 16.32
CA THR A 241 1.70 1.93 16.86
C THR A 241 1.01 0.57 16.80
N PRO A 242 1.19 -0.22 15.74
CA PRO A 242 0.54 -1.52 15.62
C PRO A 242 1.03 -2.49 16.71
N PRO A 243 0.18 -3.42 17.17
CA PRO A 243 0.61 -4.50 18.04
C PRO A 243 1.63 -5.38 17.32
N LYS A 244 2.46 -6.11 18.09
CA LYS A 244 3.37 -7.12 17.52
C LYS A 244 2.62 -8.28 16.86
N SER A 245 1.39 -8.55 17.31
CA SER A 245 0.51 -9.54 16.71
C SER A 245 -0.18 -9.00 15.45
N THR A 246 -0.82 -9.90 14.70
CA THR A 246 -1.62 -9.55 13.53
C THR A 246 -2.66 -8.49 13.86
N SER A 247 -2.70 -7.44 13.05
CA SER A 247 -3.73 -6.39 13.07
C SER A 247 -4.09 -6.00 11.64
N GLN A 248 -5.26 -5.37 11.48
CA GLN A 248 -5.70 -4.87 10.18
C GLN A 248 -5.67 -3.36 10.18
N ILE A 249 -5.09 -2.79 9.13
CA ILE A 249 -4.98 -1.35 8.98
C ILE A 249 -5.75 -0.97 7.74
N PHE A 250 -6.70 -0.06 7.92
CA PHE A 250 -7.58 0.38 6.85
C PHE A 250 -7.06 1.70 6.26
N PHE A 251 -7.32 1.93 5.00
CA PHE A 251 -7.04 3.19 4.34
C PHE A 251 -8.07 3.46 3.24
N ASN A 252 -8.35 4.73 2.92
CA ASN A 252 -9.29 5.01 1.85
C ASN A 252 -8.78 4.45 0.52
N HIS A 253 -9.67 3.78 -0.22
CA HIS A 253 -9.41 3.43 -1.60
C HIS A 253 -9.23 4.72 -2.40
N TRP A 254 -8.19 4.78 -3.23
CA TRP A 254 -7.78 5.97 -3.98
C TRP A 254 -8.92 6.65 -4.76
N ALA A 255 -9.80 5.88 -5.41
CA ALA A 255 -10.99 6.39 -6.12
C ALA A 255 -12.21 6.69 -5.23
N SER A 256 -12.05 6.89 -3.91
CA SER A 256 -13.18 7.18 -3.00
C SER A 256 -13.27 8.64 -2.59
N LEU A 257 -12.21 9.40 -2.81
CA LEU A 257 -12.09 10.82 -2.49
C LEU A 257 -11.68 11.58 -3.75
N ASP A 258 -11.80 12.90 -3.71
CA ASP A 258 -11.44 13.77 -4.83
C ASP A 258 -9.93 13.74 -5.15
N TYR A 259 -9.11 13.36 -4.17
CA TYR A 259 -7.67 13.16 -4.32
C TYR A 259 -7.33 11.68 -4.44
N SER A 260 -6.54 11.34 -5.45
CA SER A 260 -6.04 9.98 -5.68
C SER A 260 -4.88 9.63 -4.77
N GLN A 261 -5.09 9.66 -3.44
CA GLN A 261 -4.10 9.29 -2.42
C GLN A 261 -4.78 8.83 -1.12
N ILE A 262 -3.99 8.24 -0.22
CA ILE A 262 -4.41 7.89 1.12
C ILE A 262 -4.44 9.16 1.98
N LEU A 263 -5.64 9.57 2.36
CA LEU A 263 -5.93 10.71 3.26
C LEU A 263 -6.53 10.26 4.60
N LEU A 264 -7.09 9.06 4.66
CA LEU A 264 -7.74 8.50 5.84
C LEU A 264 -7.15 7.13 6.14
N MET A 265 -6.84 6.90 7.42
CA MET A 265 -6.38 5.62 7.93
C MET A 265 -7.31 5.15 9.05
N GLY A 266 -7.81 3.91 8.97
CA GLY A 266 -8.60 3.29 10.03
C GLY A 266 -7.73 2.38 10.89
N VAL A 267 -7.74 2.62 12.20
CA VAL A 267 -6.96 1.88 13.19
C VAL A 267 -7.81 1.53 14.41
N ASP A 268 -7.42 0.53 15.20
CA ASP A 268 -8.24 0.07 16.34
C ASP A 268 -8.38 1.13 17.44
N GLN A 269 -7.33 1.92 17.69
CA GLN A 269 -7.34 3.08 18.58
C GLN A 269 -6.34 4.13 18.07
N ALA A 270 -6.82 5.31 17.70
CA ALA A 270 -5.93 6.42 17.38
C ALA A 270 -5.16 6.82 18.64
N GLN A 271 -3.83 6.88 18.55
CA GLN A 271 -3.02 7.35 19.68
C GLN A 271 -2.97 8.87 19.69
N PRO A 272 -2.93 9.52 20.87
CA PRO A 272 -2.83 10.97 20.97
C PRO A 272 -1.60 11.50 20.23
N ASP A 273 -1.73 12.71 19.68
CA ASP A 273 -0.69 13.41 18.91
C ASP A 273 0.63 13.39 19.70
N ARG A 274 1.67 12.80 19.08
CA ARG A 274 3.02 12.68 19.64
C ARG A 274 3.95 13.67 18.95
N PRO A 275 5.13 13.96 19.52
CA PRO A 275 6.04 14.96 18.98
C PRO A 275 6.40 14.69 17.52
N ILE A 276 6.68 15.78 16.80
CA ILE A 276 7.29 15.75 15.47
C ILE A 276 8.56 14.90 15.55
N LEU A 277 8.66 13.91 14.67
CA LEU A 277 9.86 13.09 14.56
C LEU A 277 10.90 13.81 13.71
N ASP A 278 12.15 13.71 14.14
CA ASP A 278 13.28 14.09 13.30
C ASP A 278 13.31 13.21 12.04
N TYR A 279 13.85 13.75 10.95
CA TYR A 279 14.03 12.97 9.73
C TYR A 279 14.98 11.80 10.02
N PRO A 280 14.57 10.53 9.81
CA PRO A 280 15.39 9.39 10.16
C PRO A 280 16.74 9.43 9.43
N GLN A 281 17.84 9.36 10.18
CA GLN A 281 19.19 9.39 9.61
C GLN A 281 19.41 8.23 8.61
N ALA A 282 18.75 7.09 8.84
CA ALA A 282 18.77 5.94 7.92
C ALA A 282 18.18 6.24 6.53
N LEU A 283 17.41 7.32 6.40
CA LEU A 283 16.82 7.79 5.13
C LEU A 283 17.60 8.97 4.54
N THR A 284 18.63 9.48 5.23
CA THR A 284 19.45 10.58 4.74
C THR A 284 20.39 10.06 3.64
N PRO A 285 20.36 10.66 2.44
CA PRO A 285 21.23 10.25 1.37
C PRO A 285 22.72 10.42 1.68
N LEU A 286 23.54 9.48 1.23
CA LEU A 286 25.00 9.59 1.31
C LEU A 286 25.58 10.33 0.10
N SER A 287 24.84 10.34 -1.02
CA SER A 287 25.16 11.03 -2.26
C SER A 287 24.26 12.26 -2.48
N ASN A 288 24.73 13.21 -3.29
CA ASN A 288 23.95 14.39 -3.62
C ASN A 288 22.74 14.03 -4.50
N PRO A 289 21.54 14.57 -4.21
CA PRO A 289 20.37 14.37 -5.06
C PRO A 289 20.62 14.92 -6.48
N PRO A 290 20.00 14.35 -7.52
CA PRO A 290 19.94 14.98 -8.82
C PRO A 290 19.27 16.36 -8.77
N SER A 291 19.52 17.22 -9.77
CA SER A 291 19.12 18.64 -9.77
C SER A 291 17.61 18.93 -9.89
N SER A 292 16.74 17.92 -9.78
CA SER A 292 15.28 18.05 -9.93
C SER A 292 14.54 17.65 -8.66
N ILE A 293 13.36 18.24 -8.48
CA ILE A 293 12.33 17.75 -7.55
C ILE A 293 11.71 16.44 -8.10
N PHE A 294 11.17 15.59 -7.22
CA PHE A 294 10.48 14.31 -7.50
C PHE A 294 11.32 13.06 -7.77
N TRP A 295 12.59 13.03 -7.36
CA TRP A 295 13.33 11.77 -7.31
C TRP A 295 12.91 10.92 -6.10
N TYR A 296 12.88 9.61 -6.28
CA TYR A 296 12.84 8.63 -5.20
C TYR A 296 14.26 8.26 -4.82
N TYR A 297 14.42 7.85 -3.57
CA TYR A 297 15.72 7.47 -3.01
C TYR A 297 15.58 6.17 -2.25
N SER A 298 16.56 5.30 -2.43
CA SER A 298 16.75 4.09 -1.64
C SER A 298 18.23 3.81 -1.52
N THR A 299 18.60 3.09 -0.46
CA THR A 299 19.98 2.76 -0.18
C THR A 299 20.11 1.40 0.46
N CYS A 300 21.23 0.72 0.21
CA CYS A 300 21.53 -0.54 0.86
C CYS A 300 23.04 -0.75 1.01
N SER A 301 23.43 -1.52 2.03
CA SER A 301 24.80 -2.03 2.11
C SER A 301 25.05 -3.07 1.02
N LEU A 302 26.24 -3.04 0.41
CA LEU A 302 26.70 -4.10 -0.51
C LEU A 302 27.53 -5.18 0.20
N VAL A 303 27.78 -5.01 1.49
CA VAL A 303 28.59 -5.93 2.29
C VAL A 303 27.79 -7.22 2.56
N ASN A 304 28.43 -8.37 2.37
CA ASN A 304 27.84 -9.70 2.61
C ASN A 304 26.60 -10.05 1.76
N VAL A 305 26.37 -9.34 0.66
CA VAL A 305 25.35 -9.72 -0.34
C VAL A 305 25.78 -11.04 -0.99
N ILE A 306 24.86 -11.99 -1.07
CA ILE A 306 25.12 -13.33 -1.65
C ILE A 306 24.25 -13.61 -2.87
N GLU A 307 23.17 -12.86 -3.06
CA GLU A 307 22.24 -13.06 -4.16
C GLU A 307 21.47 -11.76 -4.46
N ILE A 308 21.15 -11.56 -5.74
CA ILE A 308 20.38 -10.42 -6.24
C ILE A 308 19.26 -10.91 -7.14
N THR A 309 18.08 -10.33 -6.97
CA THR A 309 16.92 -10.58 -7.84
C THR A 309 16.52 -9.28 -8.53
N PRO A 310 16.88 -9.09 -9.82
CA PRO A 310 16.48 -7.92 -10.58
C PRO A 310 14.98 -7.86 -10.86
N CYS A 311 14.44 -6.64 -10.81
CA CYS A 311 13.10 -6.28 -11.26
C CYS A 311 13.19 -5.49 -12.57
N TYR A 312 12.43 -5.91 -13.58
CA TYR A 312 12.48 -5.34 -14.93
C TYR A 312 11.23 -4.54 -15.26
N ASN A 313 11.38 -3.39 -15.92
CA ASN A 313 10.23 -2.64 -16.43
C ASN A 313 9.64 -3.35 -17.65
N ARG A 314 8.59 -4.14 -17.43
CA ARG A 314 7.92 -4.90 -18.50
C ARG A 314 7.06 -4.06 -19.44
N ARG A 315 6.89 -2.76 -19.16
CA ARG A 315 6.20 -1.83 -20.06
C ARG A 315 7.08 -1.41 -21.24
N LYS A 316 8.40 -1.58 -21.15
CA LYS A 316 9.35 -1.17 -22.19
C LYS A 316 9.94 -2.39 -22.90
N GLN A 317 10.08 -2.31 -24.23
CA GLN A 317 10.56 -3.43 -25.07
C GLN A 317 11.97 -3.90 -24.70
N TYR A 318 12.84 -2.98 -24.28
CA TYR A 318 14.23 -3.26 -23.92
C TYR A 318 14.42 -3.66 -22.44
N LEU A 319 13.32 -3.77 -21.67
CA LEU A 319 13.28 -4.30 -20.31
C LEU A 319 14.40 -3.73 -19.40
N PRO A 320 14.40 -2.43 -19.10
CA PRO A 320 15.40 -1.87 -18.19
C PRO A 320 15.20 -2.40 -16.76
N ILE A 321 16.28 -2.54 -16.02
CA ILE A 321 16.27 -2.88 -14.59
C ILE A 321 15.88 -1.63 -13.81
N ILE A 322 14.83 -1.74 -13.00
CA ILE A 322 14.27 -0.61 -12.23
C ILE A 322 14.49 -0.74 -10.73
N GLY A 323 14.87 -1.92 -10.26
CA GLY A 323 15.22 -2.15 -8.86
C GLY A 323 15.79 -3.55 -8.62
N LEU A 324 16.37 -3.73 -7.44
CA LEU A 324 17.04 -4.96 -7.01
C LEU A 324 16.57 -5.36 -5.62
N LEU A 325 16.31 -6.65 -5.43
CA LEU A 325 16.19 -7.27 -4.12
C LEU A 325 17.50 -7.98 -3.81
N LEU A 326 18.13 -7.61 -2.69
CA LEU A 326 19.39 -8.14 -2.22
C LEU A 326 19.15 -9.08 -1.05
N ARG A 327 19.75 -10.27 -1.11
CA ARG A 327 19.76 -11.24 0.00
C ARG A 327 21.15 -11.34 0.57
N TYR A 328 21.24 -11.22 1.88
CA TYR A 328 22.49 -11.20 2.64
C TYR A 328 22.79 -12.56 3.25
N ARG A 329 24.06 -12.79 3.59
CA ARG A 329 24.54 -14.05 4.21
C ARG A 329 23.79 -14.42 5.49
N ASN A 330 23.35 -13.44 6.27
CA ASN A 330 22.61 -13.62 7.52
C ASN A 330 21.10 -13.88 7.31
N GLY A 331 20.63 -13.94 6.06
CA GLY A 331 19.21 -14.11 5.73
C GLY A 331 18.43 -12.80 5.62
N HIS A 332 19.01 -11.66 6.00
CA HIS A 332 18.40 -10.34 5.81
C HIS A 332 18.10 -10.10 4.33
N GLN A 333 17.07 -9.30 4.07
CA GLN A 333 16.79 -8.79 2.73
C GLN A 333 16.64 -7.27 2.73
N SER A 334 17.15 -6.62 1.68
CA SER A 334 16.91 -5.21 1.39
C SER A 334 16.52 -5.02 -0.06
N CYS A 335 15.75 -3.98 -0.34
CA CYS A 335 15.26 -3.66 -1.67
C CYS A 335 15.64 -2.21 -2.01
N ILE A 336 16.12 -1.99 -3.24
CA ILE A 336 16.48 -0.66 -3.77
C ILE A 336 15.86 -0.46 -5.15
N GLY A 337 15.61 0.80 -5.51
CA GLY A 337 14.91 1.18 -6.72
C GLY A 337 13.40 0.92 -6.64
N GLN A 338 12.75 0.94 -7.81
CA GLN A 338 11.37 0.52 -7.96
C GLN A 338 11.30 -1.01 -8.03
N TYR A 339 10.41 -1.61 -7.25
CA TYR A 339 10.32 -3.07 -7.16
C TYR A 339 8.88 -3.58 -7.17
N ARG A 340 8.62 -4.48 -8.10
CA ARG A 340 7.36 -5.20 -8.24
C ARG A 340 7.64 -6.70 -8.24
N LEU A 341 6.92 -7.44 -7.40
CA LEU A 341 7.15 -8.88 -7.26
C LEU A 341 6.75 -9.67 -8.52
N ASP A 342 5.78 -9.18 -9.31
CA ASP A 342 5.34 -9.80 -10.57
C ASP A 342 6.32 -9.59 -11.74
N TRP A 343 7.27 -8.66 -11.61
CA TRP A 343 8.24 -8.29 -12.65
C TRP A 343 9.67 -8.76 -12.35
N THR A 344 9.83 -9.60 -11.33
CA THR A 344 11.11 -10.16 -10.95
C THR A 344 11.62 -11.20 -11.94
N SER A 345 12.93 -11.41 -11.89
CA SER A 345 13.62 -12.50 -12.60
C SER A 345 14.09 -13.57 -11.62
N GLN A 346 14.82 -14.56 -12.12
CA GLN A 346 15.42 -15.57 -11.25
C GLN A 346 16.55 -14.96 -10.41
N PRO A 347 16.66 -15.33 -9.11
CA PRO A 347 17.76 -14.87 -8.28
C PRO A 347 19.13 -15.26 -8.85
N MET A 348 20.06 -14.31 -8.85
CA MET A 348 21.43 -14.46 -9.35
C MET A 348 22.41 -14.47 -8.18
N LYS A 349 23.23 -15.52 -8.09
CA LYS A 349 24.26 -15.60 -7.05
C LYS A 349 25.35 -14.57 -7.30
N VAL A 350 25.80 -13.94 -6.22
CA VAL A 350 26.95 -13.04 -6.26
C VAL A 350 28.24 -13.84 -6.42
N ILE A 351 28.99 -13.55 -7.48
CA ILE A 351 30.27 -14.17 -7.81
C ILE A 351 31.28 -13.06 -8.10
N GLY A 352 32.51 -13.22 -7.64
CA GLY A 352 33.58 -12.23 -7.82
C GLY A 352 33.47 -11.04 -6.85
N ASN A 353 34.26 -10.00 -7.12
CA ASN A 353 34.49 -8.91 -6.17
C ASN A 353 33.72 -7.61 -6.51
N GLN A 354 33.05 -7.58 -7.67
CA GLN A 354 32.33 -6.41 -8.17
C GLN A 354 31.11 -6.79 -8.99
N MET A 355 30.13 -5.90 -9.02
CA MET A 355 28.98 -5.85 -9.91
C MET A 355 29.31 -4.95 -11.10
N GLN A 356 28.94 -5.36 -12.30
CA GLN A 356 28.97 -4.51 -13.49
C GLN A 356 27.56 -4.08 -13.85
N VAL A 357 27.35 -2.78 -14.00
CA VAL A 357 26.05 -2.18 -14.37
C VAL A 357 26.22 -1.39 -15.65
N ALA A 358 25.35 -1.63 -16.63
CA ALA A 358 25.36 -0.94 -17.91
C ALA A 358 24.21 0.05 -18.00
N PHE A 359 24.53 1.27 -18.41
CA PHE A 359 23.56 2.35 -18.62
C PHE A 359 23.44 2.71 -20.10
N ASP A 360 22.26 3.19 -20.49
CA ASP A 360 21.98 3.70 -21.83
C ASP A 360 22.56 5.12 -22.06
N ASN A 361 22.69 5.93 -21.00
CA ASN A 361 23.03 7.35 -21.11
C ASN A 361 24.03 7.82 -20.06
N GLY A 362 25.32 7.80 -20.42
CA GLY A 362 26.40 8.28 -19.56
C GLY A 362 26.73 7.34 -18.41
N GLU A 363 27.82 7.63 -17.70
CA GLU A 363 28.25 6.81 -16.56
C GLU A 363 27.35 7.04 -15.35
N ASN A 364 26.70 5.97 -14.86
CA ASN A 364 25.84 5.97 -13.68
C ASN A 364 24.56 6.80 -13.77
N TYR A 365 24.11 7.15 -14.97
CA TYR A 365 22.90 7.93 -15.21
C TYR A 365 22.10 7.28 -16.34
N GLY A 366 20.78 7.50 -16.37
CA GLY A 366 19.89 6.92 -17.39
C GLY A 366 19.22 5.64 -16.91
N GLU A 367 18.87 4.77 -17.83
CA GLU A 367 18.24 3.48 -17.56
C GLU A 367 19.29 2.37 -17.50
N ILE A 368 19.12 1.45 -16.54
CA ILE A 368 20.00 0.28 -16.43
C ILE A 368 19.52 -0.77 -17.43
N LEU A 369 20.34 -1.09 -18.41
CA LEU A 369 20.00 -2.05 -19.47
C LEU A 369 20.56 -3.45 -19.23
N ALA A 370 21.66 -3.55 -18.47
CA ALA A 370 22.26 -4.84 -18.16
C ALA A 370 22.94 -4.81 -16.80
N LEU A 371 22.97 -6.00 -16.18
CA LEU A 371 23.67 -6.23 -14.93
C LEU A 371 24.46 -7.53 -15.09
N ASN A 372 25.75 -7.46 -14.80
CA ASN A 372 26.65 -8.61 -14.86
C ASN A 372 27.28 -8.87 -13.50
N ILE A 373 26.95 -10.03 -12.93
CA ILE A 373 27.51 -10.54 -11.66
C ILE A 373 28.38 -11.78 -11.90
N THR A 374 28.50 -12.23 -13.14
CA THR A 374 29.30 -13.40 -13.52
C THR A 374 30.42 -13.00 -14.47
N VAL A 375 31.55 -13.68 -14.38
CA VAL A 375 32.67 -13.42 -15.28
C VAL A 375 32.23 -13.62 -16.75
N LEU A 376 32.24 -12.50 -17.49
CA LEU A 376 32.26 -12.32 -18.94
C LEU A 376 31.27 -13.17 -19.76
N LYS A 377 30.11 -12.57 -20.08
CA LYS A 377 29.52 -12.76 -21.41
C LYS A 377 29.40 -11.42 -22.11
N THR A 378 30.06 -11.33 -23.26
CA THR A 378 30.00 -10.23 -24.22
C THR A 378 28.59 -10.10 -24.76
N ILE A 379 27.80 -9.23 -24.13
CA ILE A 379 26.69 -8.55 -24.82
C ILE A 379 27.37 -7.55 -25.77
N ASP A 380 26.87 -7.37 -27.00
CA ASP A 380 27.34 -6.26 -27.85
C ASP A 380 26.91 -4.95 -27.19
N THR A 381 27.86 -4.33 -26.48
CA THR A 381 27.63 -3.20 -25.58
C THR A 381 28.31 -1.94 -26.07
N SER A 382 28.58 -1.86 -27.38
CA SER A 382 29.34 -0.76 -27.98
C SER A 382 28.78 0.64 -27.68
N HIS A 383 27.48 0.74 -27.36
CA HIS A 383 26.78 1.97 -27.00
C HIS A 383 26.46 2.11 -25.50
N LEU A 384 26.82 1.13 -24.66
CA LEU A 384 26.50 1.15 -23.23
C LEU A 384 27.66 1.65 -22.38
N PHE A 385 27.31 2.39 -21.33
CA PHE A 385 28.26 2.89 -20.34
C PHE A 385 28.31 1.93 -19.17
N TRP A 386 29.43 1.21 -19.04
CA TRP A 386 29.63 0.24 -17.96
C TRP A 386 30.28 0.88 -16.75
N THR A 387 29.68 0.67 -15.57
CA THR A 387 30.30 0.99 -14.28
C THR A 387 30.55 -0.27 -13.47
N ASN A 388 31.72 -0.35 -12.83
CA ASN A 388 32.06 -1.38 -11.86
C ASN A 388 31.74 -0.86 -10.44
N ILE A 389 31.00 -1.65 -9.68
CA ILE A 389 30.60 -1.34 -8.30
C ILE A 389 31.10 -2.47 -7.40
N PRO A 390 32.02 -2.23 -6.45
CA PRO A 390 32.55 -3.30 -5.59
C PRO A 390 31.49 -3.81 -4.60
N TRP A 391 31.58 -5.08 -4.19
CA TRP A 391 30.73 -5.69 -3.15
C TRP A 391 31.12 -5.26 -1.72
N SER A 392 31.30 -3.95 -1.54
CA SER A 392 31.67 -3.30 -0.28
C SER A 392 30.99 -1.93 -0.20
N GLY A 393 30.92 -1.32 0.99
CA GLY A 393 30.29 -0.01 1.16
C GLY A 393 28.77 -0.02 0.97
N THR A 394 28.25 1.10 0.48
CA THR A 394 26.82 1.38 0.35
C THR A 394 26.49 1.84 -1.07
N LEU A 395 25.36 1.40 -1.59
CA LEU A 395 24.82 1.82 -2.88
C LEU A 395 23.60 2.70 -2.66
N ASP A 396 23.71 3.95 -3.11
CA ASP A 396 22.59 4.87 -3.25
C ASP A 396 21.97 4.72 -4.63
N TRP A 397 20.65 4.63 -4.67
CA TRP A 397 19.87 4.57 -5.90
C TRP A 397 18.83 5.68 -5.89
N TRP A 398 19.05 6.66 -6.76
CA TRP A 398 18.10 7.69 -7.11
C TRP A 398 17.31 7.26 -8.33
N PHE A 399 15.99 7.36 -8.31
CA PHE A 399 15.18 6.98 -9.48
C PHE A 399 13.94 7.85 -9.66
N THR A 400 13.45 7.90 -10.88
CA THR A 400 12.09 8.30 -11.26
C THR A 400 11.45 7.11 -11.99
N ASP A 401 10.31 7.31 -12.65
CA ASP A 401 9.74 6.31 -13.54
C ASP A 401 10.50 6.16 -14.87
N GLU A 402 11.33 7.15 -15.23
CA GLU A 402 12.05 7.21 -16.50
C GLU A 402 13.58 7.07 -16.38
N HIS A 403 14.17 7.50 -15.26
CA HIS A 403 15.61 7.61 -15.12
C HIS A 403 16.10 7.11 -13.76
N CYS A 404 17.34 6.67 -13.70
CA CYS A 404 18.01 6.42 -12.44
C CYS A 404 19.41 7.02 -12.41
N ARG A 405 19.95 7.13 -11.19
CA ARG A 405 21.35 7.45 -10.92
C ARG A 405 21.84 6.58 -9.78
N LEU A 406 22.93 5.86 -10.01
CA LEU A 406 23.60 5.09 -8.97
C LEU A 406 24.77 5.88 -8.39
N SER A 407 25.02 5.72 -7.09
CA SER A 407 26.18 6.29 -6.42
C SER A 407 26.71 5.30 -5.39
N HIS A 408 27.97 4.93 -5.54
CA HIS A 408 28.65 4.04 -4.62
C HIS A 408 29.47 4.84 -3.61
N VAL A 409 29.27 4.56 -2.33
CA VAL A 409 29.97 5.21 -1.23
C VAL A 409 30.74 4.15 -0.45
N ASN A 410 32.06 4.30 -0.41
CA ASN A 410 32.92 3.43 0.39
C ASN A 410 32.62 3.63 1.87
N SER A 411 32.39 2.55 2.60
CA SER A 411 32.42 2.55 4.07
C SER A 411 33.86 2.79 4.52
N LEU A 412 34.10 3.87 5.27
CA LEU A 412 35.38 4.19 5.91
C LEU A 412 35.83 3.09 6.86
#